data_AF-A0A7J7YZS2-F1
#
_entry.id   AF-A0A7J7YZS2-F1
#
_cell.length_a   1.000
_cell.length_b   1.000
_cell.length_c   1.000
_cell.angle_alpha   90.00
_cell.angle_beta   90.00
_cell.angle_gamma   90.00
#
_symmetry.space_group_name_H-M   'P 1'
#
loop_
_entity.id
_entity.type
_entity.pdbx_description
1 polymer ?
#
loop_
_entity_poly.entity_id
_entity_poly.type
_entity_poly.pdbx_seq_one_letter_code
_entity_poly.pdbx_strand_id
1 'polypeptide(L)'
;MWHLPLLPPLAPSPPVCSPLPAPTGARVDALDRAGRTPLHLAKSKLSILQEGHSQCLEAVRLEVKQIIQMLREYLERLGRHEQRERLDDLCTRLQMTSTREQVDEVTDLLASFTSLSLQMQSMEKR
;
A
#
# COMPACT_ATOMS: atom_id res chain seq x y z
N MET A 1 -14.36 33.31 54.54
CA MET A 1 -13.15 32.45 54.64
C MET A 1 -13.64 31.06 54.26
N TRP A 2 -13.37 30.49 53.09
CA TRP A 2 -12.10 30.12 52.45
C TRP A 2 -12.36 30.04 50.93
N HIS A 3 -11.83 30.97 50.14
CA HIS A 3 -10.63 30.82 49.30
C HIS A 3 -10.66 29.63 48.32
N LEU A 4 -10.83 29.99 47.04
CA LEU A 4 -10.45 29.21 45.85
C LEU A 4 -8.97 28.82 45.88
N PRO A 5 -8.63 27.73 45.17
CA PRO A 5 -7.59 27.79 44.14
C PRO A 5 -8.10 27.17 42.82
N LEU A 6 -8.01 27.87 41.70
CA LEU A 6 -6.87 27.95 40.76
C LEU A 6 -6.81 26.78 39.76
N LEU A 7 -6.88 27.16 38.47
CA LEU A 7 -6.83 26.40 37.21
C LEU A 7 -5.74 25.28 37.12
N PRO A 8 -5.86 24.38 36.12
CA PRO A 8 -5.11 24.65 34.89
C PRO A 8 -5.96 24.59 33.60
N PRO A 9 -5.52 25.30 32.54
CA PRO A 9 -6.10 25.27 31.21
C PRO A 9 -5.47 24.17 30.33
N LEU A 10 -6.05 24.00 29.14
CA LEU A 10 -5.43 23.44 27.93
C LEU A 10 -5.54 21.92 27.73
N ALA A 11 -6.50 21.54 26.89
CA ALA A 11 -6.26 20.50 25.89
C ALA A 11 -6.91 20.96 24.56
N PRO A 12 -6.16 21.12 23.47
CA PRO A 12 -6.74 21.20 22.14
C PRO A 12 -7.39 19.85 21.83
N SER A 13 -8.67 19.87 21.50
CA SER A 13 -9.36 18.75 20.87
C SER A 13 -8.56 18.26 19.66
N PRO A 14 -8.20 16.97 19.56
CA PRO A 14 -7.59 16.45 18.34
C PRO A 14 -8.57 16.63 17.18
N PRO A 15 -8.07 16.84 15.94
CA PRO A 15 -8.95 16.83 14.78
C PRO A 15 -9.66 15.48 14.74
N VAL A 16 -10.98 15.54 14.64
CA VAL A 16 -11.81 14.39 14.30
C VAL A 16 -11.39 13.94 12.89
N CYS A 17 -10.37 13.09 12.82
CA CYS A 17 -10.13 12.27 11.64
C CYS A 17 -11.26 11.23 11.64
N SER A 18 -12.42 11.62 11.12
CA SER A 18 -13.43 10.68 10.67
C SER A 18 -12.74 9.74 9.67
N PRO A 19 -12.56 8.44 9.95
CA PRO A 19 -12.28 7.51 8.90
C PRO A 19 -13.61 7.33 8.17
N LEU A 20 -13.87 8.17 7.18
CA LEU A 20 -14.77 7.77 6.11
C LEU A 20 -14.15 6.49 5.55
N PRO A 21 -14.82 5.33 5.58
CA PRO A 21 -14.38 4.17 4.83
C PRO A 21 -14.51 4.57 3.37
N ALA A 22 -13.41 5.07 2.79
CA ALA A 22 -13.33 5.27 1.36
C ALA A 22 -13.63 3.90 0.73
N PRO A 23 -14.67 3.80 -0.12
CA PRO A 23 -15.12 2.54 -0.65
C PRO A 23 -13.95 1.84 -1.33
N THR A 24 -13.85 0.55 -1.06
CA THR A 24 -13.21 -0.44 -1.93
C THR A 24 -13.71 -0.19 -3.36
N GLY A 25 -12.99 0.64 -4.10
CA GLY A 25 -13.52 1.27 -5.31
C GLY A 25 -12.45 1.86 -6.21
N ALA A 26 -11.19 1.50 -5.98
CA ALA A 26 -10.26 1.54 -7.09
C ALA A 26 -10.68 0.44 -8.06
N ARG A 27 -11.23 0.83 -9.20
CA ARG A 27 -11.55 -0.07 -10.30
C ARG A 27 -10.27 -0.83 -10.64
N VAL A 28 -10.15 -2.07 -10.13
CA VAL A 28 -9.08 -3.04 -10.47
C VAL A 28 -9.20 -3.49 -11.94
N ASP A 29 -10.21 -3.00 -12.66
CA ASP A 29 -10.42 -3.15 -14.10
C ASP A 29 -9.33 -2.51 -14.99
N ALA A 30 -8.32 -1.84 -14.42
CA ALA A 30 -7.18 -1.33 -15.16
C ALA A 30 -6.09 -2.40 -15.43
N LEU A 31 -6.47 -3.67 -15.65
CA LEU A 31 -5.64 -4.50 -16.52
C LEU A 31 -5.69 -3.81 -17.89
N ASP A 32 -4.63 -3.06 -18.16
CA ASP A 32 -4.54 -2.06 -19.21
C ASP A 32 -5.12 -2.59 -20.53
N ARG A 33 -6.04 -1.82 -21.13
CA ARG A 33 -6.45 -1.94 -22.54
C ARG A 33 -5.25 -2.01 -23.51
N ALA A 34 -4.02 -1.71 -23.07
CA ALA A 34 -2.74 -1.78 -23.77
C ALA A 34 -1.92 -3.07 -23.56
N GLY A 35 -2.43 -4.08 -22.84
CA GLY A 35 -1.71 -5.37 -22.69
C GLY A 35 -0.49 -5.33 -21.76
N ARG A 36 -0.41 -4.34 -20.86
CA ARG A 36 0.64 -4.29 -19.82
C ARG A 36 0.32 -5.23 -18.68
N THR A 37 1.29 -6.05 -18.27
CA THR A 37 1.12 -6.93 -17.12
C THR A 37 1.04 -6.10 -15.83
N PRO A 38 0.16 -6.46 -14.88
CA PRO A 38 -0.04 -5.73 -13.62
C PRO A 38 1.22 -5.61 -12.76
N LEU A 39 2.21 -6.48 -12.99
CA LEU A 39 3.56 -6.36 -12.43
C LEU A 39 4.29 -5.06 -12.84
N HIS A 40 4.17 -4.64 -14.10
CA HIS A 40 4.78 -3.39 -14.57
C HIS A 40 4.06 -2.17 -13.98
N LEU A 41 2.74 -2.25 -13.86
CA LEU A 41 1.94 -1.19 -13.24
C LEU A 41 2.31 -1.03 -11.78
N ALA A 42 2.41 -2.13 -11.04
CA ALA A 42 2.88 -2.15 -9.67
C ALA A 42 4.26 -1.47 -9.54
N LYS A 43 5.24 -1.88 -10.36
CA LYS A 43 6.58 -1.30 -10.36
C LYS A 43 6.57 0.21 -10.64
N SER A 44 5.85 0.65 -11.68
CA SER A 44 5.76 2.07 -12.03
C SER A 44 5.09 2.89 -10.91
N LYS A 45 4.05 2.33 -10.28
CA LYS A 45 3.32 2.98 -9.20
C LYS A 45 4.20 3.10 -7.95
N LEU A 46 4.93 2.04 -7.60
CA LEU A 46 5.87 2.04 -6.47
C LEU A 46 7.01 3.04 -6.66
N SER A 47 7.56 3.17 -7.87
CA SER A 47 8.57 4.19 -8.19
C SER A 47 8.05 5.60 -7.87
N ILE A 48 6.82 5.92 -8.31
CA ILE A 48 6.19 7.21 -8.07
C ILE A 48 5.87 7.43 -6.57
N LEU A 49 5.49 6.38 -5.84
CA LEU A 49 5.29 6.45 -4.40
C LEU A 49 6.60 6.76 -3.66
N GLN A 50 7.72 6.20 -4.10
CA GLN A 50 9.04 6.47 -3.53
C GLN A 50 9.58 7.86 -3.90
N GLU A 51 9.34 8.32 -5.13
CA GLU A 51 9.78 9.65 -5.61
C GLU A 51 8.90 10.80 -5.10
N GLY A 52 7.64 10.52 -4.72
CA GLY A 52 6.68 11.51 -4.27
C GLY A 52 6.77 11.81 -2.78
N HIS A 53 7.64 12.76 -2.39
CA HIS A 53 7.83 13.19 -0.99
C HIS A 53 6.56 13.71 -0.27
N SER A 54 5.48 14.05 -0.99
CA SER A 54 4.30 14.76 -0.45
C SER A 54 3.09 13.87 -0.12
N GLN A 55 3.22 12.54 -0.20
CA GLN A 55 2.07 11.65 -0.05
C GLN A 55 1.79 11.33 1.42
N CYS A 56 0.53 11.48 1.83
CA CYS A 56 0.06 11.11 3.16
C CYS A 56 0.19 9.59 3.39
N LEU A 57 0.53 9.19 4.61
CA LEU A 57 0.71 7.78 5.00
C LEU A 57 -0.50 6.90 4.60
N GLU A 58 -1.72 7.40 4.81
CA GLU A 58 -2.94 6.70 4.41
C GLU A 58 -3.09 6.54 2.90
N ALA A 59 -2.65 7.53 2.11
CA ALA A 59 -2.65 7.41 0.66
C ALA A 59 -1.70 6.29 0.21
N VAL A 60 -0.48 6.26 0.74
CA VAL A 60 0.50 5.20 0.42
C VAL A 60 -0.05 3.83 0.82
N ARG A 61 -0.65 3.68 2.01
CA ARG A 61 -1.24 2.40 2.44
C ARG A 61 -2.35 1.94 1.51
N LEU A 62 -3.25 2.83 1.11
CA LEU A 62 -4.32 2.50 0.16
C LEU A 62 -3.76 2.10 -1.20
N GLU A 63 -2.73 2.78 -1.68
CA GLU A 63 -2.09 2.51 -2.97
C GLU A 63 -1.37 1.16 -2.95
N VAL A 64 -0.59 0.88 -1.92
CA VAL A 64 0.12 -0.41 -1.73
C VAL A 64 -0.88 -1.56 -1.60
N LYS A 65 -1.98 -1.36 -0.86
CA LYS A 65 -3.05 -2.36 -0.74
C LYS A 65 -3.68 -2.70 -2.08
N GLN A 66 -3.99 -1.69 -2.91
CA GLN A 66 -4.52 -1.92 -4.26
C GLN A 66 -3.53 -2.68 -5.14
N ILE A 67 -2.24 -2.32 -5.08
CA ILE A 67 -1.19 -2.99 -5.85
C ILE A 67 -1.11 -4.46 -5.46
N ILE A 68 -1.12 -4.75 -4.16
CA ILE A 68 -1.11 -6.12 -3.64
C ILE A 68 -2.32 -6.91 -4.16
N GLN A 69 -3.53 -6.36 -4.05
CA GLN A 69 -4.74 -7.03 -4.52
C GLN A 69 -4.68 -7.35 -6.02
N MET A 70 -4.27 -6.38 -6.83
CA MET A 70 -4.10 -6.55 -8.27
C MET A 70 -3.07 -7.65 -8.62
N LEU A 71 -1.92 -7.66 -7.94
CA LEU A 71 -0.90 -8.68 -8.16
C LEU A 71 -1.36 -10.07 -7.70
N ARG A 72 -2.13 -10.14 -6.62
CA ARG A 72 -2.70 -11.39 -6.08
C ARG A 72 -3.60 -12.05 -7.11
N GLU A 73 -4.51 -11.30 -7.73
CA GLU A 73 -5.36 -11.79 -8.82
C GLU A 73 -4.57 -12.23 -10.05
N TYR A 74 -3.51 -11.49 -10.40
CA TYR A 74 -2.65 -11.84 -11.52
C TYR A 74 -1.90 -13.16 -11.31
N LEU A 75 -1.30 -13.33 -10.13
CA LEU A 75 -0.56 -14.54 -9.80
C LEU A 75 -1.48 -15.75 -9.68
N GLU A 76 -2.70 -15.56 -9.20
CA GLU A 76 -3.73 -16.60 -9.20
C GLU A 76 -4.06 -17.07 -10.61
N ARG A 77 -4.19 -16.15 -11.59
CA ARG A 77 -4.38 -16.52 -13.01
C ARG A 77 -3.18 -17.22 -13.63
N LEU A 78 -1.97 -16.93 -13.15
CA LEU A 78 -0.74 -17.61 -13.58
C LEU A 78 -0.49 -18.94 -12.85
N GLY A 79 -1.31 -19.31 -11.86
CA GLY A 79 -1.08 -20.48 -11.01
C GLY A 79 0.11 -20.34 -10.06
N ARG A 80 0.59 -19.12 -9.82
CA ARG A 80 1.75 -18.81 -8.97
C ARG A 80 1.33 -18.59 -7.52
N HIS A 81 0.88 -19.67 -6.88
CA HIS A 81 0.34 -19.63 -5.51
C HIS A 81 1.35 -19.17 -4.46
N GLU A 82 2.63 -19.55 -4.55
CA GLU A 82 3.66 -19.14 -3.59
C GLU A 82 3.88 -17.61 -3.59
N GLN A 83 3.96 -17.02 -4.78
CA GLN A 83 4.08 -15.57 -4.96
C GLN A 83 2.83 -14.84 -4.46
N ARG A 84 1.65 -15.44 -4.65
CA ARG A 84 0.38 -14.93 -4.13
C ARG A 84 0.37 -14.90 -2.59
N GLU A 85 0.88 -15.95 -1.95
CA GLU A 85 0.99 -16.02 -0.48
C GLU A 85 1.95 -14.96 0.06
N ARG A 86 3.11 -14.76 -0.57
CA ARG A 86 4.03 -13.68 -0.19
C ARG A 86 3.37 -12.30 -0.23
N LEU A 87 2.49 -12.04 -1.21
CA LEU A 87 1.72 -10.80 -1.25
C LEU A 87 0.69 -10.70 -0.11
N ASP A 88 0.08 -11.82 0.28
CA ASP A 88 -0.85 -11.89 1.40
C ASP A 88 -0.15 -11.55 2.72
N ASP A 89 1.07 -12.06 2.92
CA ASP A 89 1.95 -11.68 4.02
C ASP A 89 2.27 -10.18 4.01
N LEU A 90 2.64 -9.62 2.85
CA LEU A 90 2.88 -8.18 2.71
C LEU A 90 1.63 -7.36 3.04
N CYS A 91 0.44 -7.81 2.64
CA CYS A 91 -0.84 -7.17 2.94
C CYS A 91 -1.13 -7.18 4.44
N THR A 92 -0.96 -8.34 5.08
CA THR A 92 -1.15 -8.49 6.53
C THR A 92 -0.18 -7.59 7.29
N ARG A 93 1.08 -7.54 6.84
CA ARG A 93 2.10 -6.68 7.43
C ARG A 93 1.73 -5.20 7.28
N LEU A 94 1.28 -4.76 6.10
CA LEU A 94 0.78 -3.40 5.84
C LEU A 94 -0.42 -3.01 6.72
N GLN A 95 -1.27 -3.97 7.08
CA GLN A 95 -2.38 -3.71 7.99
C GLN A 95 -1.90 -3.44 9.42
N MET A 96 -0.84 -4.13 9.85
CA MET A 96 -0.26 -3.98 11.18
C MET A 96 0.68 -2.76 11.30
N THR A 97 1.18 -2.21 10.18
CA THR A 97 2.05 -1.02 10.20
C THR A 97 1.29 0.22 10.62
N SER A 98 1.86 0.98 11.57
CA SER A 98 1.28 2.23 12.09
C SER A 98 2.15 3.47 11.82
N THR A 99 3.41 3.27 11.43
CA THR A 99 4.36 4.37 11.16
C THR A 99 4.76 4.45 9.69
N ARG A 100 5.25 5.62 9.27
CA ARG A 100 5.66 5.85 7.87
C ARG A 100 6.81 4.94 7.47
N GLU A 101 7.78 4.74 8.36
CA GLU A 101 8.95 3.89 8.13
C GLU A 101 8.52 2.45 7.84
N GLN A 102 7.60 1.89 8.65
CA GLN A 102 7.11 0.54 8.43
C GLN A 102 6.36 0.39 7.09
N VAL A 103 5.58 1.40 6.70
CA VAL A 103 4.90 1.42 5.39
C VAL A 103 5.93 1.49 4.26
N ASP A 104 6.99 2.26 4.42
CA ASP A 104 8.09 2.38 3.46
C ASP A 104 8.83 1.04 3.28
N GLU A 105 9.14 0.34 4.39
CA GLU A 105 9.73 -1.01 4.35
C GLU A 105 8.84 -2.00 3.59
N VAL A 106 7.52 -1.97 3.83
CA VAL A 106 6.58 -2.83 3.09
C VAL A 106 6.52 -2.44 1.61
N THR A 107 6.58 -1.15 1.30
CA THR A 107 6.58 -0.62 -0.07
C THR A 107 7.84 -1.05 -0.82
N ASP A 108 9.01 -0.97 -0.19
CA ASP A 108 10.29 -1.43 -0.75
C ASP A 108 10.30 -2.94 -1.00
N LEU A 109 9.80 -3.73 -0.04
CA LEU A 109 9.69 -5.17 -0.19
C LEU A 109 8.73 -5.56 -1.34
N LEU A 110 7.65 -4.80 -1.53
CA LEU A 110 6.75 -4.97 -2.66
C LEU A 110 7.40 -4.56 -4.00
N ALA A 111 8.22 -3.49 -4.01
CA ALA A 111 8.96 -3.03 -5.18
C ALA A 111 10.03 -4.05 -5.62
N SER A 112 10.72 -4.63 -4.64
CA SER A 112 11.66 -5.73 -4.84
C SER A 112 10.96 -6.98 -5.39
N PHE A 113 9.82 -7.36 -4.81
CA PHE A 113 9.02 -8.51 -5.26
C PHE A 113 8.53 -8.34 -6.71
N THR A 114 8.01 -7.17 -7.06
CA THR A 114 7.53 -6.88 -8.40
C THR A 114 8.67 -6.88 -9.42
N SER A 115 9.82 -6.31 -9.07
CA SER A 115 11.01 -6.33 -9.92
C SER A 115 11.54 -7.75 -10.16
N LEU A 116 11.61 -8.58 -9.10
CA LEU A 116 12.00 -9.99 -9.20
C LEU A 116 11.05 -10.77 -10.11
N SER A 117 9.74 -10.65 -9.89
CA SER A 117 8.72 -11.37 -10.67
C SER A 117 8.69 -10.92 -12.14
N LEU A 118 8.97 -9.66 -12.43
CA LEU A 118 9.14 -9.14 -13.79
C LEU A 118 10.37 -9.74 -14.49
N GLN A 119 11.50 -9.81 -13.78
CA GLN A 119 12.73 -10.37 -14.30
C GLN A 119 12.56 -11.84 -14.67
N MET A 120 11.86 -12.62 -13.84
CA MET A 120 11.53 -14.02 -14.14
C MET A 120 10.69 -14.15 -15.42
N GLN A 121 9.66 -13.31 -15.60
CA GLN A 121 8.87 -13.31 -16.84
C GLN A 121 9.66 -12.96 -18.10
N SER A 122 10.70 -12.12 -17.99
CA SER A 122 11.54 -11.77 -19.14
C SER A 122 12.41 -12.93 -19.63
N MET A 123 12.74 -13.87 -18.74
CA MET A 123 13.55 -15.04 -19.05
C MET A 123 12.72 -16.18 -19.68
N GLU A 124 11.42 -16.26 -19.36
CA GLU A 124 10.48 -17.25 -19.90
C GLU A 124 10.04 -16.97 -21.36
N LYS A 125 10.41 -15.81 -21.94
CA LYS A 125 10.07 -15.42 -23.32
C LYS A 125 11.19 -15.69 -24.35
N ARG A 126 12.19 -16.51 -24.03
CA ARG A 126 13.26 -16.91 -24.96
C ARG A 126 13.14 -18.36 -25.39
#